data_AF-A0A7W6WZR7-F1
#
_entry.id   AF-A0A7W6WZR7-F1
#
_cell.length_a   1.000
_cell.length_b   1.000
_cell.length_c   1.000
_cell.angle_alpha   90.00
_cell.angle_beta   90.00
_cell.angle_gamma   90.00
#
_symmetry.space_group_name_H-M   'P 1'
#
loop_
_entity.id
_entity.type
_entity.pdbx_description
1 polymer ?
#
loop_
_entity_poly.entity_id
_entity_poly.type
_entity_poly.pdbx_seq_one_letter_code
_entity_poly.pdbx_strand_id
1 'polypeptide(L)'
;MINADQISNCARILLATTGSWTPSDGNTSTLTDARGMLAPLIYASGGTGFPAPATDDAIKQPEMQDAWKSCVAAARAAVDEGGNPHNPFGPYVVFWAADPANPAKLGDGLGLNWPTQPDSHIARVSGPILDKDDPKPKRLFFFDTINEAAALEADADARPGFWPRAATKPADAGPAAVQQAAVAEESIPKRLGLATVLFVLWIISGGVLALWLWETGGAMRSAALDFRQTGGDACTKIPAGQKEIPWTNACETAWQDVWKKLYPDPATAKAAAPAPPPAPTQSANTQTKAREILYSFRHTVGGLLWGADGHMSLFTPFILTMASFVLLLLAVGLAKKGLWFGVLIDDRNRISMARTQQVAWTALLIGAMAIMGWFNSTGISLIDQSALHTLDLFPYMVPALWAALGINLVATPYLSDVILSSKETKKKDAAAADSQPNPPATPTLAVRNIVTPASIATKRSAKEAGWTDLITGETEGTDQAIDISRVQHLVISGALLTTYLMALADALGNVGGPSIMSAIAANKSIFTEMPGVGQGTFLGLLGISHAGYLIFKANSPEGKPSDTTPK
;
A
#
# COMPACT_ATOMS: atom_id res chain seq x y z
N MET A 1 -2.41 42.55 14.41
CA MET A 1 -1.31 43.13 15.21
C MET A 1 -0.52 41.97 15.76
N ILE A 2 0.79 41.92 15.48
CA ILE A 2 1.65 40.83 15.93
C ILE A 2 1.77 40.90 17.46
N ASN A 3 1.49 39.80 18.16
CA ASN A 3 1.62 39.75 19.61
C ASN A 3 3.11 39.79 19.99
N ALA A 4 3.55 40.90 20.58
CA ALA A 4 4.93 41.10 21.01
C ALA A 4 5.42 40.00 21.96
N ASP A 5 4.51 39.41 22.76
CA ASP A 5 4.83 38.33 23.69
C ASP A 5 5.15 37.03 22.96
N GLN A 6 4.48 36.75 21.84
CA GLN A 6 4.75 35.55 21.02
C GLN A 6 6.13 35.66 20.34
N ILE A 7 6.47 36.86 19.81
CA ILE A 7 7.82 37.09 19.26
C ILE A 7 8.88 36.93 20.33
N SER A 8 8.66 37.52 21.51
CA SER A 8 9.57 37.42 22.64
C SER A 8 9.78 35.96 23.07
N ASN A 9 8.72 35.17 23.19
CA ASN A 9 8.81 33.76 23.56
C ASN A 9 9.53 32.92 22.51
N CYS A 10 9.22 33.08 21.22
CA CYS A 10 9.93 32.38 20.15
C CYS A 10 11.43 32.71 20.17
N ALA A 11 11.78 34.00 20.32
CA ALA A 11 13.18 34.43 20.38
C ALA A 11 13.91 33.84 21.59
N ARG A 12 13.24 33.70 22.74
CA ARG A 12 13.79 33.07 23.94
C ARG A 12 14.04 31.57 23.78
N ILE A 13 13.12 30.86 23.12
CA ILE A 13 13.29 29.43 22.82
C ILE A 13 14.43 29.23 21.82
N LEU A 14 14.51 30.08 20.79
CA LEU A 14 15.64 30.10 19.85
C LEU A 14 16.96 30.37 20.56
N LEU A 15 16.99 31.31 21.51
CA LEU A 15 18.21 31.62 22.28
C LEU A 15 18.61 30.45 23.18
N ALA A 16 17.65 29.81 23.85
CA ALA A 16 17.92 28.62 24.66
C ALA A 16 18.46 27.45 23.81
N THR A 17 17.98 27.31 22.58
CA THR A 17 18.37 26.23 21.67
C THR A 17 19.69 26.49 20.96
N THR A 18 19.93 27.73 20.53
CA THR A 18 21.02 28.09 19.59
C THR A 18 22.01 29.11 20.14
N GLY A 19 21.90 29.45 21.43
CA GLY A 19 22.72 30.47 22.06
C GLY A 19 24.21 30.11 22.15
N SER A 20 24.51 28.81 22.29
CA SER A 20 25.86 28.25 22.32
C SER A 20 26.46 27.98 20.94
N TRP A 21 25.67 28.11 19.87
CA TRP A 21 26.04 27.64 18.54
C TRP A 21 27.01 28.60 17.85
N THR A 22 28.04 28.03 17.21
CA THR A 22 28.98 28.78 16.37
C THR A 22 29.07 28.16 14.97
N PRO A 23 29.21 28.97 13.90
CA PRO A 23 29.35 28.44 12.55
C PRO A 23 30.71 27.74 12.39
N SER A 24 30.74 26.49 11.94
CA SER A 24 32.01 25.77 11.80
C SER A 24 32.84 26.25 10.60
N ASP A 25 32.20 26.94 9.66
CA ASP A 25 32.79 27.54 8.47
C ASP A 25 33.22 29.00 8.68
N GLY A 26 33.02 29.55 9.89
CA GLY A 26 33.27 30.95 10.21
C GLY A 26 32.28 31.94 9.59
N ASN A 27 31.24 31.48 8.88
CA ASN A 27 30.26 32.33 8.23
C ASN A 27 29.02 32.54 9.12
N THR A 28 28.79 33.78 9.52
CA THR A 28 27.64 34.15 10.38
C THR A 28 26.28 33.97 9.69
N SER A 29 26.23 33.88 8.35
CA SER A 29 25.00 33.59 7.62
C SER A 29 24.49 32.17 7.90
N THR A 30 25.39 31.20 8.13
CA THR A 30 25.04 29.81 8.43
C THR A 30 24.18 29.70 9.69
N LEU A 31 24.52 30.47 10.74
CA LEU A 31 23.74 30.52 11.97
C LEU A 31 22.43 31.31 11.81
N THR A 32 22.45 32.34 10.97
CA THR A 32 21.25 33.13 10.65
C THR A 32 20.22 32.29 9.89
N ASP A 33 20.67 31.50 8.91
CA ASP A 33 19.83 30.57 8.15
C ASP A 33 19.25 29.48 9.06
N ALA A 34 20.07 28.88 9.93
CA ALA A 34 19.61 27.87 10.89
C ALA A 34 18.50 28.41 11.82
N ARG A 35 18.70 29.60 12.40
CA ARG A 35 17.70 30.26 13.24
C ARG A 35 16.44 30.64 12.45
N GLY A 36 16.61 31.13 11.22
CA GLY A 36 15.51 31.45 10.32
C GLY A 36 14.68 30.23 9.90
N MET A 37 15.29 29.05 9.80
CA MET A 37 14.56 27.80 9.54
C MET A 37 13.83 27.25 10.78
N LEU A 38 14.42 27.39 11.98
CA LEU A 38 13.82 26.93 13.24
C LEU A 38 12.64 27.80 13.70
N ALA A 39 12.72 29.12 13.47
CA ALA A 39 11.74 30.06 13.98
C ALA A 39 10.29 29.76 13.55
N PRO A 40 9.97 29.52 12.26
CA PRO A 40 8.61 29.17 11.83
C PRO A 40 8.06 27.90 12.52
N LEU A 41 8.92 26.90 12.73
CA LEU A 41 8.54 25.66 13.40
C LEU A 41 8.22 25.88 14.89
N ILE A 42 9.04 26.66 15.60
CA ILE A 42 8.81 27.00 17.01
C ILE A 42 7.48 27.75 17.17
N TYR A 43 7.17 28.68 16.26
CA TYR A 43 5.86 29.34 16.28
C TYR A 43 4.72 28.38 16.00
N ALA A 44 4.82 27.57 14.94
CA ALA A 44 3.78 26.65 14.55
C ALA A 44 3.48 25.61 15.65
N SER A 45 4.48 25.19 16.43
CA SER A 45 4.31 24.27 17.56
C SER A 45 3.98 24.95 18.89
N GLY A 46 3.96 26.29 18.94
CA GLY A 46 3.84 27.04 20.19
C GLY A 46 4.99 26.77 21.17
N GLY A 47 6.16 26.39 20.68
CA GLY A 47 7.31 25.97 21.48
C GLY A 47 7.26 24.53 22.00
N THR A 48 6.19 23.79 21.71
CA THR A 48 6.10 22.37 22.09
C THR A 48 7.20 21.59 21.37
N GLY A 49 7.91 20.73 22.11
CA GLY A 49 9.02 19.92 21.58
C GLY A 49 10.38 20.62 21.53
N PHE A 50 10.48 21.83 22.07
CA PHE A 50 11.73 22.59 22.23
C PHE A 50 12.10 22.79 23.71
N PRO A 51 13.35 23.18 24.04
CA PRO A 51 13.75 23.55 25.38
C PRO A 51 12.92 24.71 25.96
N ALA A 52 12.95 24.84 27.29
CA ALA A 52 12.31 25.97 27.96
C ALA A 52 12.88 27.32 27.49
N PRO A 53 12.06 28.40 27.41
CA PRO A 53 12.53 29.72 27.01
C PRO A 53 13.70 30.22 27.88
N ALA A 54 14.67 30.89 27.27
CA ALA A 54 15.76 31.54 28.00
C ALA A 54 15.26 32.57 29.03
N THR A 55 15.92 32.61 30.18
CA THR A 55 15.62 33.56 31.28
C THR A 55 16.06 34.98 30.95
N ASP A 56 15.51 35.98 31.64
CA ASP A 56 15.90 37.38 31.49
C ASP A 56 17.39 37.61 31.77
N ASP A 57 17.93 36.88 32.74
CA ASP A 57 19.34 37.00 33.12
C ASP A 57 20.26 36.47 32.03
N ALA A 58 19.87 35.40 31.34
CA ALA A 58 20.62 34.89 30.18
C ALA A 58 20.64 35.90 29.03
N ILE A 59 19.54 36.63 28.81
CA ILE A 59 19.46 37.69 27.78
C ILE A 59 20.37 38.87 28.12
N LYS A 60 20.50 39.23 29.41
CA LYS A 60 21.27 40.39 29.87
C LYS A 60 22.79 40.18 29.83
N GLN A 61 23.26 38.94 29.71
CA GLN A 61 24.70 38.66 29.59
C GLN A 61 25.29 39.35 28.34
N PRO A 62 26.38 40.13 28.47
CA PRO A 62 26.97 40.87 27.36
C PRO A 62 27.31 39.99 26.16
N GLU A 63 27.83 38.79 26.41
CA GLU A 63 28.20 37.79 25.40
C GLU A 63 27.00 37.22 24.63
N MET A 64 25.79 37.32 25.18
CA MET A 64 24.56 36.80 24.55
C MET A 64 23.78 37.87 23.76
N GLN A 65 24.16 39.14 23.86
CA GLN A 65 23.42 40.25 23.24
C GLN A 65 23.31 40.13 21.72
N ASP A 66 24.38 39.69 21.05
CA ASP A 66 24.37 39.55 19.59
C ASP A 66 23.57 38.32 19.14
N ALA A 67 23.66 37.22 19.89
CA ALA A 67 22.81 36.04 19.69
C ALA A 67 21.33 36.39 19.89
N TRP A 68 21.00 37.18 20.91
CA TRP A 68 19.64 37.64 21.19
C TRP A 68 19.08 38.49 20.05
N LYS A 69 19.82 39.50 19.57
CA LYS A 69 19.39 40.32 18.42
C LYS A 69 19.11 39.47 17.18
N SER A 70 19.96 38.48 16.91
CA SER A 70 19.79 37.54 15.80
C SER A 70 18.53 36.66 15.98
N CYS A 71 18.27 36.15 17.19
CA CYS A 71 17.06 35.36 17.49
C CYS A 71 15.77 36.18 17.36
N VAL A 72 15.77 37.44 17.81
CA VAL A 72 14.63 38.35 17.64
C VAL A 72 14.38 38.66 16.16
N ALA A 73 15.44 38.87 15.38
CA ALA A 73 15.31 39.08 13.93
C ALA A 73 14.72 37.85 13.23
N ALA A 74 15.20 36.64 13.54
CA ALA A 74 14.65 35.39 13.00
C ALA A 74 13.18 35.18 13.41
N ALA A 75 12.84 35.44 14.68
CA ALA A 75 11.46 35.33 15.16
C ALA A 75 10.51 36.33 14.48
N ARG A 76 10.97 37.53 14.13
CA ARG A 76 10.15 38.49 13.36
C ARG A 76 10.00 38.07 11.90
N ALA A 77 11.05 37.55 11.29
CA ALA A 77 11.02 37.09 9.90
C ALA A 77 10.20 35.80 9.69
N ALA A 78 9.84 35.10 10.77
CA ALA A 78 9.07 33.86 10.72
C ALA A 78 7.55 34.07 10.65
N VAL A 79 7.07 35.32 10.74
CA VAL A 79 5.64 35.65 10.68
C VAL A 79 5.36 36.63 9.54
N ASP A 80 4.17 36.52 8.93
CA ASP A 80 3.70 37.46 7.92
C ASP A 80 3.26 38.81 8.53
N GLU A 81 2.85 39.76 7.68
CA GLU A 81 2.33 41.07 8.13
C GLU A 81 1.09 40.95 9.04
N GLY A 82 0.35 39.84 8.94
CA GLY A 82 -0.80 39.50 9.78
C GLY A 82 -0.41 38.92 11.15
N GLY A 83 0.85 38.53 11.33
CA GLY A 83 1.35 37.83 12.52
C GLY A 83 1.14 36.32 12.49
N ASN A 84 0.76 35.74 11.34
CA ASN A 84 0.68 34.29 11.18
C ASN A 84 2.06 33.73 10.88
N PRO A 85 2.46 32.58 11.45
CA PRO A 85 3.71 31.95 11.11
C PRO A 85 3.73 31.52 9.64
N HIS A 86 4.88 31.71 8.98
CA HIS A 86 5.15 31.06 7.71
C HIS A 86 5.10 29.54 7.87
N ASN A 87 4.73 28.84 6.80
CA ASN A 87 4.65 27.38 6.81
C ASN A 87 6.06 26.80 7.10
N PRO A 88 6.25 25.97 8.14
CA PRO A 88 7.57 25.42 8.43
C PRO A 88 8.05 24.51 7.29
N PHE A 89 9.36 24.38 7.13
CA PHE A 89 10.01 23.50 6.14
C PHE A 89 9.88 22.00 6.51
N GLY A 90 8.81 21.59 7.17
CA GLY A 90 8.61 20.27 7.76
C GLY A 90 8.33 20.34 9.28
N PRO A 91 7.51 19.43 9.84
CA PRO A 91 7.20 19.40 11.26
C PRO A 91 8.34 18.86 12.15
N TYR A 92 9.36 18.20 11.59
CA TYR A 92 10.41 17.56 12.38
C TYR A 92 11.80 18.11 12.05
N VAL A 93 12.61 18.35 13.09
CA VAL A 93 14.01 18.78 12.95
C VAL A 93 14.93 17.81 13.67
N VAL A 94 15.98 17.38 12.98
CA VAL A 94 17.02 16.50 13.51
C VAL A 94 18.35 17.23 13.44
N PHE A 95 19.09 17.24 14.55
CA PHE A 95 20.44 17.77 14.61
C PHE A 95 21.45 16.64 14.58
N TRP A 96 22.33 16.65 13.59
CA TRP A 96 23.11 15.47 13.24
C TRP A 96 24.55 15.81 12.87
N ALA A 97 25.52 15.05 13.38
CA ALA A 97 26.91 15.16 12.97
C ALA A 97 27.10 14.48 11.61
N ALA A 98 27.45 15.25 10.57
CA ALA A 98 27.67 14.68 9.25
C ALA A 98 28.81 13.65 9.29
N ASP A 99 28.71 12.57 8.49
CA ASP A 99 29.81 11.61 8.37
C ASP A 99 31.07 12.34 7.89
N PRO A 100 32.19 12.29 8.64
CA PRO A 100 33.42 12.97 8.25
C PRO A 100 34.01 12.46 6.93
N ALA A 101 33.71 11.22 6.52
CA ALA A 101 34.14 10.65 5.24
C ALA A 101 33.20 10.99 4.08
N ASN A 102 31.92 11.27 4.36
CA ASN A 102 30.95 11.65 3.34
C ASN A 102 29.87 12.59 3.92
N PRO A 103 30.06 13.91 3.86
CA PRO A 103 29.12 14.86 4.48
C PRO A 103 27.73 14.90 3.82
N ALA A 104 27.54 14.25 2.67
CA ALA A 104 26.25 14.06 2.03
C ALA A 104 25.51 12.81 2.51
N LYS A 105 26.20 11.90 3.22
CA LYS A 105 25.63 10.67 3.76
C LYS A 105 25.27 10.88 5.24
N LEU A 106 24.02 10.58 5.60
CA LEU A 106 23.64 10.36 7.01
C LEU A 106 24.39 9.08 7.44
N GLY A 107 25.24 9.16 8.46
CA GLY A 107 26.20 8.09 8.78
C GLY A 107 25.52 6.74 9.04
N ASP A 108 26.07 5.66 8.47
CA ASP A 108 25.67 4.29 8.78
C ASP A 108 26.17 3.96 10.20
N GLY A 109 25.28 3.58 11.13
CA GLY A 109 25.70 3.15 12.49
C GLY A 109 25.13 3.97 13.65
N LEU A 110 24.00 4.62 13.45
CA LEU A 110 23.18 5.17 14.51
C LEU A 110 22.69 4.06 15.45
N GLY A 111 23.05 4.11 16.74
CA GLY A 111 22.38 3.33 17.80
C GLY A 111 20.92 3.75 18.06
N LEU A 112 20.36 4.60 17.20
CA LEU A 112 18.92 4.78 17.04
C LEU A 112 18.55 3.92 15.82
N ASN A 113 17.81 2.83 16.04
CA ASN A 113 17.33 1.95 14.98
C ASN A 113 16.37 2.71 14.05
N TRP A 114 16.91 3.51 13.14
CA TRP A 114 16.16 3.97 11.97
C TRP A 114 16.02 2.77 11.04
N PRO A 115 14.80 2.30 10.74
CA PRO A 115 14.64 1.43 9.59
C PRO A 115 14.83 2.32 8.36
N THR A 116 15.90 2.04 7.60
CA THR A 116 16.11 2.32 6.17
C THR A 116 15.29 3.45 5.55
N GLN A 117 15.96 4.47 4.99
CA GLN A 117 15.37 5.33 3.95
C GLN A 117 14.79 4.46 2.83
N PRO A 118 13.52 4.67 2.45
CA PRO A 118 13.32 4.98 1.03
C PRO A 118 12.54 6.27 0.74
N ASP A 119 11.65 6.76 1.62
CA ASP A 119 10.61 7.73 1.17
C ASP A 119 10.43 9.01 2.02
N SER A 120 11.21 9.25 3.09
CA SER A 120 11.10 10.54 3.80
C SER A 120 11.77 11.66 2.99
N HIS A 121 10.98 12.53 2.39
CA HIS A 121 11.48 13.70 1.69
C HIS A 121 12.18 14.64 2.69
N ILE A 122 13.50 14.76 2.55
CA ILE A 122 14.26 15.82 3.22
C ILE A 122 13.80 17.13 2.60
N ALA A 123 13.14 17.96 3.39
CA ALA A 123 12.60 19.23 2.93
C ALA A 123 13.67 20.33 2.90
N ARG A 124 14.61 20.33 3.87
CA ARG A 124 15.73 21.28 3.90
C ARG A 124 16.90 20.84 4.78
N VAL A 125 18.08 21.40 4.51
CA VAL A 125 19.31 21.19 5.30
C VAL A 125 19.97 22.53 5.60
N SER A 126 20.51 22.70 6.82
CA SER A 126 21.34 23.85 7.23
C SER A 126 22.56 23.41 8.04
N GLY A 127 23.63 24.22 8.04
CA GLY A 127 24.90 23.95 8.71
C GLY A 127 26.10 24.07 7.75
N PRO A 128 27.34 23.87 8.24
CA PRO A 128 27.70 23.22 9.50
C PRO A 128 27.74 24.14 10.74
N ILE A 129 27.23 23.64 11.87
CA ILE A 129 27.15 24.33 13.17
C ILE A 129 27.94 23.53 14.21
N LEU A 130 28.67 24.21 15.08
CA LEU A 130 29.32 23.65 16.26
C LEU A 130 28.46 23.98 17.48
N ASP A 131 28.25 22.97 18.34
CA ASP A 131 27.69 23.17 19.66
C ASP A 131 28.84 23.32 20.67
N LYS A 132 28.69 24.17 21.68
CA LYS A 132 29.74 24.39 22.68
C LYS A 132 30.10 23.09 23.42
N ASP A 133 29.12 22.22 23.61
CA ASP A 133 29.28 20.95 24.34
C ASP A 133 29.80 19.82 23.43
N ASP A 134 29.83 20.02 22.11
CA ASP A 134 30.31 19.02 21.15
C ASP A 134 30.99 19.70 19.94
N PRO A 135 32.33 19.66 19.84
CA PRO A 135 33.09 20.36 18.82
C PRO A 135 32.99 19.72 17.42
N LYS A 136 32.13 18.71 17.23
CA LYS A 136 31.90 18.11 15.92
C LYS A 136 30.94 18.96 15.07
N PRO A 137 31.26 19.24 13.79
CA PRO A 137 30.34 19.90 12.87
C PRO A 137 29.02 19.13 12.70
N LYS A 138 27.91 19.80 12.95
CA LYS A 138 26.55 19.26 12.83
C LYS A 138 25.75 20.00 11.77
N ARG A 139 24.79 19.30 11.17
CA ARG A 139 23.81 19.82 10.22
C ARG A 139 22.41 19.62 10.80
N LEU A 140 21.53 20.57 10.51
CA LEU A 140 20.10 20.50 10.80
C LEU A 140 19.38 19.96 9.57
N PHE A 141 18.58 18.93 9.76
CA PHE A 141 17.75 18.32 8.72
C PHE A 141 16.28 18.51 9.08
N PHE A 142 15.48 18.92 8.10
CA PHE A 142 14.03 19.06 8.23
C PHE A 142 13.34 17.95 7.44
N PHE A 143 12.37 17.29 8.07
CA PHE A 143 11.61 16.19 7.48
C PHE A 143 10.11 16.48 7.53
N ASP A 144 9.42 16.12 6.45
CA ASP A 144 7.96 16.20 6.36
C ASP A 144 7.27 15.15 7.26
N THR A 145 7.92 13.99 7.43
CA THR A 145 7.45 12.88 8.29
C THR A 145 8.64 12.10 8.85
N ILE A 146 8.57 11.66 10.11
CA ILE A 146 9.47 10.66 10.69
C ILE A 146 8.69 9.37 10.96
N ASN A 147 9.35 8.21 10.91
CA ASN A 147 8.68 6.93 11.18
C ASN A 147 8.22 6.86 12.64
N GLU A 148 6.91 6.83 12.85
CA GLU A 148 6.29 6.81 14.19
C GLU A 148 6.72 5.61 15.03
N ALA A 149 6.97 4.44 14.42
CA ALA A 149 7.42 3.26 15.15
C ALA A 149 8.81 3.46 15.79
N ALA A 150 9.71 4.18 15.11
CA ALA A 150 11.03 4.52 15.64
C ALA A 150 10.96 5.67 16.67
N ALA A 151 10.01 6.60 16.50
CA ALA A 151 9.74 7.65 17.48
C ALA A 151 9.20 7.06 18.79
N LEU A 152 8.25 6.10 18.71
CA LEU A 152 7.60 5.45 19.85
C LEU A 152 8.55 4.62 20.72
N GLU A 153 9.59 4.02 20.15
CA GLU A 153 10.63 3.33 20.93
C GLU A 153 11.50 4.30 21.75
N ALA A 154 11.59 5.57 21.34
CA ALA A 154 12.41 6.59 22.00
C ALA A 154 11.60 7.58 22.89
N ASP A 155 10.34 7.84 22.56
CA ASP A 155 9.42 8.73 23.30
C ASP A 155 7.97 8.47 22.83
N ALA A 156 7.02 8.27 23.74
CA ALA A 156 5.69 7.71 23.43
C ALA A 156 4.74 8.61 22.59
N ASP A 157 5.22 9.71 22.01
CA ASP A 157 4.44 10.69 21.25
C ASP A 157 5.26 11.33 20.11
N ALA A 158 4.96 10.97 18.85
CA ALA A 158 5.53 11.60 17.66
C ALA A 158 4.95 13.02 17.46
N ARG A 159 5.55 14.03 18.09
CA ARG A 159 5.15 15.45 17.93
C ARG A 159 6.23 16.26 17.21
N PRO A 160 5.86 17.34 16.49
CA PRO A 160 6.80 18.29 15.92
C PRO A 160 7.84 18.77 16.95
N GLY A 161 9.10 18.94 16.54
CA GLY A 161 10.17 19.40 17.45
C GLY A 161 11.58 18.94 17.09
N PHE A 162 12.51 19.15 18.04
CA PHE A 162 13.93 18.83 17.92
C PHE A 162 14.25 17.40 18.39
N TRP A 163 14.99 16.64 17.58
CA TRP A 163 15.32 15.23 17.85
C TRP A 163 16.83 14.93 17.78
N PRO A 164 17.33 13.97 18.58
CA PRO A 164 16.62 13.27 19.66
C PRO A 164 16.32 14.24 20.82
N ARG A 165 15.19 14.04 21.51
CA ARG A 165 14.88 14.83 22.71
C ARG A 165 15.86 14.46 23.82
N ALA A 166 16.24 15.44 24.63
CA ALA A 166 16.94 15.15 25.87
C ALA A 166 16.05 14.21 26.70
N ALA A 167 16.53 13.00 26.99
CA ALA A 167 15.75 12.00 27.71
C ALA A 167 15.27 12.62 29.04
N THR A 168 13.96 12.86 29.15
CA THR A 168 13.36 13.14 30.45
C THR A 168 13.57 11.88 31.27
N LYS A 169 14.39 11.97 32.32
CA LYS A 169 14.65 10.89 33.26
C LYS A 169 13.30 10.27 33.64
N PRO A 170 13.01 9.01 33.27
CA PRO A 170 11.68 8.45 33.41
C PRO A 170 11.26 8.50 34.87
N ALA A 171 10.09 9.09 35.14
CA ALA A 171 9.42 8.90 36.41
C ALA A 171 9.08 7.41 36.51
N ASP A 172 9.41 6.80 37.66
CA ASP A 172 9.36 5.36 37.91
C ASP A 172 8.06 4.71 37.39
N ALA A 173 8.14 4.06 36.23
CA ALA A 173 7.02 3.29 35.69
C ALA A 173 6.81 2.05 36.56
N GLY A 174 5.63 1.96 37.17
CA GLY A 174 5.29 0.88 38.10
C GLY A 174 5.23 -0.52 37.45
N PRO A 175 5.36 -1.58 38.26
CA PRO A 175 5.52 -2.98 37.81
C PRO A 175 4.33 -3.59 37.03
N ALA A 176 3.20 -2.89 36.90
CA ALA A 176 2.01 -3.38 36.21
C ALA A 176 2.17 -3.47 34.68
N ALA A 177 3.03 -2.64 34.07
CA ALA A 177 3.26 -2.67 32.62
C ALA A 177 4.07 -3.90 32.16
N VAL A 178 4.87 -4.50 33.06
CA VAL A 178 5.76 -5.63 32.75
C VAL A 178 4.99 -6.97 32.73
N GLN A 179 3.89 -7.10 33.48
CA GLN A 179 3.14 -8.36 33.56
C GLN A 179 2.22 -8.63 32.36
N GLN A 180 1.81 -7.61 31.59
CA GLN A 180 1.00 -7.84 30.38
C GLN A 180 1.82 -8.34 29.17
N ALA A 181 3.13 -8.12 29.16
CA ALA A 181 4.00 -8.60 28.08
C ALA A 181 4.28 -10.13 28.14
N ALA A 182 4.30 -10.72 29.35
CA ALA A 182 4.73 -12.11 29.55
C ALA A 182 3.69 -13.18 29.20
N VAL A 183 2.39 -12.83 29.09
CA VAL A 183 1.30 -13.80 28.81
C VAL A 183 1.12 -14.04 27.30
N ALA A 184 1.77 -13.27 26.43
CA ALA A 184 1.61 -13.38 24.98
C ALA A 184 2.51 -14.43 24.31
N GLU A 185 3.51 -14.98 25.01
CA GLU A 185 4.64 -15.69 24.38
C GLU A 185 4.37 -17.18 24.09
N GLU A 186 3.41 -17.82 24.77
CA GLU A 186 3.32 -19.29 24.81
C GLU A 186 2.63 -19.96 23.59
N SER A 187 2.39 -19.25 22.48
CA SER A 187 1.75 -19.86 21.29
C SER A 187 2.35 -19.53 19.92
N ILE A 188 3.52 -18.89 19.89
CA ILE A 188 4.21 -18.48 18.67
C ILE A 188 4.61 -19.64 17.73
N PRO A 189 5.16 -20.79 18.20
CA PRO A 189 5.73 -21.79 17.28
C PRO A 189 4.68 -22.51 16.42
N LYS A 190 3.46 -22.74 16.94
CA LYS A 190 2.39 -23.41 16.17
C LYS A 190 1.81 -22.51 15.07
N ARG A 191 1.79 -21.18 15.29
CA ARG A 191 1.24 -20.21 14.32
C ARG A 191 2.18 -20.00 13.15
N LEU A 192 3.49 -19.96 13.42
CA LEU A 192 4.51 -19.84 12.39
C LEU A 192 4.52 -21.07 11.45
N GLY A 193 4.24 -22.26 11.99
CA GLY A 193 4.15 -23.50 11.20
C GLY A 193 3.09 -23.45 10.10
N LEU A 194 1.84 -23.13 10.44
CA LEU A 194 0.76 -23.07 9.44
C LEU A 194 0.94 -21.93 8.43
N ALA A 195 1.45 -20.76 8.85
CA ALA A 195 1.76 -19.66 7.93
C ALA A 195 2.86 -20.06 6.93
N THR A 196 3.89 -20.76 7.39
CA THR A 196 4.96 -21.31 6.53
C THR A 196 4.39 -22.31 5.52
N VAL A 197 3.49 -23.20 5.96
CA VAL A 197 2.82 -24.16 5.05
C VAL A 197 2.03 -23.43 3.96
N LEU A 198 1.23 -22.42 4.31
CA LEU A 198 0.47 -21.65 3.32
C LEU A 198 1.38 -20.90 2.34
N PHE A 199 2.48 -20.34 2.82
CA PHE A 199 3.47 -19.67 1.97
C PHE A 199 4.17 -20.65 1.01
N VAL A 200 4.52 -21.84 1.48
CA VAL A 200 5.08 -22.91 0.62
C VAL A 200 4.06 -23.36 -0.42
N LEU A 201 2.80 -23.55 -0.03
CA LEU A 201 1.71 -23.86 -0.98
C LEU A 201 1.55 -22.76 -2.04
N TRP A 202 1.67 -21.49 -1.65
CA TRP A 202 1.67 -20.37 -2.58
C TRP A 202 2.82 -20.47 -3.60
N ILE A 203 4.07 -20.69 -3.15
CA ILE A 203 5.23 -20.88 -4.03
C ILE A 203 5.01 -22.05 -4.99
N ILE A 204 4.55 -23.20 -4.49
CA ILE A 204 4.28 -24.39 -5.30
C ILE A 204 3.20 -24.07 -6.33
N SER A 205 2.12 -23.40 -5.94
CA SER A 205 1.05 -23.02 -6.88
C SER A 205 1.54 -22.08 -7.98
N GLY A 206 2.39 -21.10 -7.64
CA GLY A 206 3.01 -20.19 -8.61
C GLY A 206 3.95 -20.94 -9.57
N GLY A 207 4.74 -21.88 -9.05
CA GLY A 207 5.61 -22.73 -9.87
C GLY A 207 4.82 -23.63 -10.82
N VAL A 208 3.73 -24.24 -10.35
CA VAL A 208 2.82 -25.04 -11.20
C VAL A 208 2.18 -24.16 -12.27
N LEU A 209 1.69 -22.97 -11.94
CA LEU A 209 1.11 -22.02 -12.90
C LEU A 209 2.12 -21.55 -13.94
N ALA A 210 3.36 -21.25 -13.53
CA ALA A 210 4.42 -20.84 -14.44
C ALA A 210 4.80 -21.96 -15.42
N LEU A 211 4.97 -23.19 -14.92
CA LEU A 211 5.24 -24.36 -15.76
C LEU A 211 4.07 -24.63 -16.72
N TRP A 212 2.85 -24.50 -16.23
CA TRP A 212 1.62 -24.66 -17.00
C TRP A 212 1.53 -23.63 -18.16
N LEU A 213 1.84 -22.37 -17.90
CA LEU A 213 1.87 -21.31 -18.91
C LEU A 213 3.00 -21.51 -19.93
N TRP A 214 4.16 -21.97 -19.48
CA TRP A 214 5.29 -22.31 -20.34
C TRP A 214 4.94 -23.40 -21.35
N GLU A 215 4.36 -24.51 -20.88
CA GLU A 215 3.92 -25.61 -21.75
C GLU A 215 2.82 -25.16 -22.72
N THR A 216 1.91 -24.31 -22.27
CA THR A 216 0.84 -23.75 -23.11
C THR A 216 1.40 -22.90 -24.25
N GLY A 217 2.36 -22.02 -23.96
CA GLY A 217 3.06 -21.25 -24.99
C GLY A 217 3.75 -22.17 -26.00
N GLY A 218 4.46 -23.20 -25.52
CA GLY A 218 5.10 -24.20 -26.36
C GLY A 218 4.13 -24.89 -27.32
N ALA A 219 2.98 -25.32 -26.81
CA ALA A 219 1.92 -25.94 -27.63
C ALA A 219 1.33 -24.96 -28.65
N MET A 220 1.08 -23.71 -28.26
CA MET A 220 0.60 -22.66 -29.16
C MET A 220 1.56 -22.37 -30.29
N ARG A 221 2.86 -22.31 -29.99
CA ARG A 221 3.89 -22.14 -31.02
C ARG A 221 3.82 -23.26 -32.04
N SER A 222 3.73 -24.51 -31.60
CA SER A 222 3.58 -25.66 -32.49
C SER A 222 2.29 -25.58 -33.31
N ALA A 223 1.17 -25.21 -32.69
CA ALA A 223 -0.11 -25.04 -33.37
C ALA A 223 -0.06 -23.94 -34.43
N ALA A 224 0.47 -22.76 -34.10
CA ALA A 224 0.59 -21.64 -35.02
C ALA A 224 1.50 -21.98 -36.22
N LEU A 225 2.58 -22.73 -36.01
CA LEU A 225 3.46 -23.19 -37.09
C LEU A 225 2.77 -24.22 -38.00
N ASP A 226 2.06 -25.20 -37.45
CA ASP A 226 1.31 -26.21 -38.24
C ASP A 226 0.14 -25.55 -38.98
N PHE A 227 -0.57 -24.61 -38.34
CA PHE A 227 -1.63 -23.83 -38.96
C PHE A 227 -1.11 -22.94 -40.08
N ARG A 228 0.08 -22.34 -39.92
CA ARG A 228 0.71 -21.56 -40.99
C ARG A 228 1.01 -22.41 -42.24
N GLN A 229 1.31 -23.69 -42.06
CA GLN A 229 1.55 -24.62 -43.15
C GLN A 229 0.24 -25.13 -43.79
N THR A 230 -0.80 -25.34 -42.99
CA THR A 230 -2.06 -26.00 -43.43
C THR A 230 -3.18 -25.03 -43.82
N GLY A 231 -3.34 -23.91 -43.12
CA GLY A 231 -4.40 -22.91 -43.35
C GLY A 231 -4.18 -21.99 -44.56
N GLY A 232 -2.96 -21.97 -45.12
CA GLY A 232 -2.61 -21.14 -46.27
C GLY A 232 -2.53 -19.63 -45.97
N ASP A 233 -2.21 -18.85 -47.00
CA ASP A 233 -1.99 -17.40 -46.89
C ASP A 233 -3.25 -16.63 -46.46
N ALA A 234 -4.44 -17.12 -46.84
CA ALA A 234 -5.71 -16.46 -46.55
C ALA A 234 -6.05 -16.39 -45.05
N CYS A 235 -5.51 -17.31 -44.24
CA CYS A 235 -5.77 -17.37 -42.80
C CYS A 235 -4.61 -16.84 -41.94
N THR A 236 -3.51 -16.41 -42.57
CA THR A 236 -2.25 -16.09 -41.88
C THR A 236 -1.70 -14.71 -42.20
N LYS A 237 -2.18 -14.08 -43.28
CA LYS A 237 -1.77 -12.73 -43.68
C LYS A 237 -2.95 -11.77 -43.57
N ILE A 238 -2.70 -10.61 -42.97
CA ILE A 238 -3.66 -9.49 -42.98
C ILE A 238 -3.65 -8.90 -44.40
N PRO A 239 -4.80 -8.89 -45.11
CA PRO A 239 -4.87 -8.28 -46.43
C PRO A 239 -4.52 -6.79 -46.39
N ALA A 240 -3.91 -6.27 -47.46
CA ALA A 240 -3.56 -4.85 -47.53
C ALA A 240 -4.80 -3.97 -47.31
N GLY A 241 -4.74 -3.06 -46.34
CA GLY A 241 -5.82 -2.16 -45.98
C GLY A 241 -6.83 -2.69 -44.95
N GLN A 242 -6.68 -3.94 -44.49
CA GLN A 242 -7.48 -4.47 -43.38
C GLN A 242 -6.71 -4.39 -42.06
N LYS A 243 -7.45 -4.31 -40.94
CA LYS A 243 -6.87 -4.33 -39.59
C LYS A 243 -6.76 -5.74 -39.01
N GLU A 244 -7.52 -6.68 -39.56
CA GLU A 244 -7.71 -8.03 -39.04
C GLU A 244 -7.73 -9.03 -40.20
N ILE A 245 -7.45 -10.30 -39.89
CA ILE A 245 -7.53 -11.40 -40.86
C ILE A 245 -9.02 -11.73 -41.06
N PRO A 246 -9.52 -11.82 -42.32
CA PRO A 246 -10.88 -12.29 -42.57
C PRO A 246 -10.99 -13.76 -42.18
N TRP A 247 -11.53 -14.02 -40.98
CA TRP A 247 -11.64 -15.37 -40.45
C TRP A 247 -12.83 -16.12 -41.07
N THR A 248 -12.53 -17.00 -42.04
CA THR A 248 -13.56 -17.81 -42.72
C THR A 248 -13.81 -19.13 -41.99
N ASN A 249 -14.94 -19.79 -42.27
CA ASN A 249 -15.21 -21.15 -41.76
C ASN A 249 -14.12 -22.17 -42.15
N ALA A 250 -13.43 -21.95 -43.27
CA ALA A 250 -12.30 -22.78 -43.68
C ALA A 250 -11.09 -22.57 -42.76
N CYS A 251 -10.82 -21.32 -42.36
CA CYS A 251 -9.79 -21.01 -41.35
C CYS A 251 -10.13 -21.62 -40.00
N GLU A 252 -11.39 -21.52 -39.57
CA GLU A 252 -11.87 -22.14 -38.33
C GLU A 252 -11.68 -23.66 -38.36
N THR A 253 -12.08 -24.32 -39.45
CA THR A 253 -11.94 -25.77 -39.60
C THR A 253 -10.47 -26.20 -39.57
N ALA A 254 -9.60 -25.52 -40.33
CA ALA A 254 -8.17 -25.79 -40.32
C ALA A 254 -7.53 -25.56 -38.94
N TRP A 255 -8.00 -24.56 -38.20
CA TRP A 255 -7.53 -24.27 -36.85
C TRP A 255 -7.93 -25.40 -35.90
N GLN A 256 -9.21 -25.79 -35.92
CA GLN A 256 -9.72 -26.92 -35.12
C GLN A 256 -9.01 -28.24 -35.45
N ASP A 257 -8.67 -28.48 -36.73
CA ASP A 257 -7.96 -29.69 -37.14
C ASP A 257 -6.53 -29.75 -36.59
N VAL A 258 -5.81 -28.62 -36.55
CA VAL A 258 -4.50 -28.51 -35.89
C VAL A 258 -4.61 -28.84 -34.40
N TRP A 259 -5.66 -28.35 -33.72
CA TRP A 259 -5.86 -28.65 -32.30
C TRP A 259 -6.23 -30.10 -32.04
N LYS A 260 -7.13 -30.69 -32.84
CA LYS A 260 -7.48 -32.11 -32.73
C LYS A 260 -6.26 -33.01 -32.92
N LYS A 261 -5.30 -32.60 -33.75
CA LYS A 261 -4.03 -33.30 -33.96
C LYS A 261 -3.09 -33.17 -32.75
N LEU A 262 -3.04 -32.00 -32.11
CA LEU A 262 -2.20 -31.76 -30.92
C LEU A 262 -2.80 -32.36 -29.64
N TYR A 263 -4.12 -32.39 -29.53
CA TYR A 263 -4.88 -32.88 -28.39
C TYR A 263 -6.01 -33.80 -28.86
N PRO A 264 -5.67 -35.00 -29.37
CA PRO A 264 -6.68 -35.98 -29.74
C PRO A 264 -7.53 -36.35 -28.51
N ASP A 265 -8.81 -36.64 -28.74
CA ASP A 265 -9.68 -37.18 -27.69
C ASP A 265 -8.99 -38.39 -27.05
N PRO A 266 -8.92 -38.48 -25.70
CA PRO A 266 -8.32 -39.60 -24.98
C PRO A 266 -8.74 -40.98 -25.52
N ALA A 267 -9.98 -41.13 -25.98
CA ALA A 267 -10.47 -42.37 -26.60
C ALA A 267 -9.72 -42.69 -27.90
N THR A 268 -9.58 -41.72 -28.80
CA THR A 268 -8.78 -41.85 -30.03
C THR A 268 -7.28 -41.98 -29.76
N ALA A 269 -6.74 -41.25 -28.78
CA ALA A 269 -5.33 -41.33 -28.42
C ALA A 269 -4.96 -42.74 -27.94
N LYS A 270 -5.82 -43.36 -27.13
CA LYS A 270 -5.65 -44.73 -26.65
C LYS A 270 -5.74 -45.77 -27.78
N ALA A 271 -6.57 -45.52 -28.79
CA ALA A 271 -6.70 -46.39 -29.95
C ALA A 271 -5.53 -46.24 -30.95
N ALA A 272 -4.92 -45.06 -31.04
CA ALA A 272 -3.82 -44.74 -31.94
C ALA A 272 -2.43 -45.03 -31.34
N ALA A 273 -2.35 -45.34 -30.05
CA ALA A 273 -1.08 -45.67 -29.40
C ALA A 273 -0.46 -46.91 -30.07
N PRO A 274 0.76 -46.81 -30.66
CA PRO A 274 1.42 -47.96 -31.25
C PRO A 274 1.65 -49.03 -30.18
N ALA A 275 1.64 -50.31 -30.58
CA ALA A 275 1.90 -51.43 -29.68
C ALA A 275 3.19 -51.17 -28.87
N PRO A 276 3.20 -51.46 -27.56
CA PRO A 276 4.32 -51.11 -26.69
C PRO A 276 5.62 -51.67 -27.26
N PRO A 277 6.67 -50.84 -27.43
CA PRO A 277 7.96 -51.31 -27.92
C PRO A 277 8.53 -52.39 -26.97
N PRO A 278 9.38 -53.31 -27.48
CA PRO A 278 9.98 -54.37 -26.66
C PRO A 278 10.69 -53.77 -25.45
N ALA A 279 10.64 -54.49 -24.31
CA ALA A 279 11.03 -54.01 -22.99
C ALA A 279 12.40 -53.29 -23.00
N PRO A 280 12.47 -52.01 -22.59
CA PRO A 280 13.71 -51.23 -22.65
C PRO A 280 14.73 -51.68 -21.60
N THR A 281 16.00 -51.65 -21.97
CA THR A 281 17.15 -51.85 -21.07
C THR A 281 17.18 -50.78 -19.96
N GLN A 282 17.52 -51.20 -18.74
CA GLN A 282 17.27 -50.49 -17.47
C GLN A 282 17.82 -49.05 -17.36
N SER A 283 18.76 -48.59 -18.20
CA SER A 283 19.30 -47.22 -18.16
C SER A 283 18.45 -46.18 -18.92
N ALA A 284 17.49 -46.61 -19.76
CA ALA A 284 16.56 -45.71 -20.45
C ALA A 284 15.39 -45.23 -19.57
N ASN A 285 15.33 -45.65 -18.30
CA ASN A 285 14.11 -45.58 -17.50
C ASN A 285 13.80 -44.16 -16.97
N THR A 286 14.81 -43.33 -16.67
CA THR A 286 14.58 -42.00 -16.07
C THR A 286 14.09 -40.95 -17.08
N GLN A 287 14.68 -40.90 -18.29
CA GLN A 287 14.23 -39.98 -19.34
C GLN A 287 12.84 -40.37 -19.88
N THR A 288 12.57 -41.67 -19.99
CA THR A 288 11.26 -42.17 -20.42
C THR A 288 10.18 -41.80 -19.43
N LYS A 289 10.41 -42.00 -18.12
CA LYS A 289 9.49 -41.55 -17.06
C LYS A 289 9.25 -40.05 -17.06
N ALA A 290 10.31 -39.24 -17.23
CA ALA A 290 10.16 -37.79 -17.31
C ALA A 290 9.30 -37.36 -18.52
N ARG A 291 9.48 -38.00 -19.68
CA ARG A 291 8.65 -37.78 -20.87
C ARG A 291 7.20 -38.20 -20.66
N GLU A 292 6.95 -39.34 -20.03
CA GLU A 292 5.58 -39.79 -19.72
C GLU A 292 4.88 -38.86 -18.73
N ILE A 293 5.58 -38.41 -17.69
CA ILE A 293 5.05 -37.42 -16.73
C ILE A 293 4.73 -36.11 -17.45
N LEU A 294 5.64 -35.61 -18.29
CA LEU A 294 5.44 -34.36 -19.03
C LEU A 294 4.29 -34.49 -20.05
N TYR A 295 4.17 -35.65 -20.72
CA TYR A 295 3.08 -35.93 -21.65
C TYR A 295 1.72 -36.01 -20.94
N SER A 296 1.65 -36.73 -19.81
CA SER A 296 0.45 -36.83 -18.98
C SER A 296 0.05 -35.46 -18.41
N PHE A 297 1.02 -34.70 -17.93
CA PHE A 297 0.82 -33.32 -17.48
C PHE A 297 0.28 -32.45 -18.63
N ARG A 298 0.95 -32.44 -19.79
CA ARG A 298 0.52 -31.69 -20.97
C ARG A 298 -0.90 -32.03 -21.42
N HIS A 299 -1.30 -33.30 -21.38
CA HIS A 299 -2.67 -33.70 -21.73
C HIS A 299 -3.70 -33.26 -20.70
N THR A 300 -3.40 -33.43 -19.41
CA THR A 300 -4.28 -33.01 -18.31
C THR A 300 -4.46 -31.48 -18.33
N VAL A 301 -3.37 -30.76 -18.54
CA VAL A 301 -3.33 -29.30 -18.65
C VAL A 301 -4.03 -28.81 -19.91
N GLY A 302 -3.74 -29.44 -21.06
CA GLY A 302 -4.36 -29.11 -22.33
C GLY A 302 -5.88 -29.29 -22.29
N GLY A 303 -6.38 -30.36 -21.68
CA GLY A 303 -7.82 -30.59 -21.52
C GLY A 303 -8.52 -29.61 -20.57
N LEU A 304 -7.76 -28.92 -19.69
CA LEU A 304 -8.29 -27.86 -18.83
C LEU A 304 -8.39 -26.50 -19.55
N LEU A 305 -7.52 -26.30 -20.55
CA LEU A 305 -7.41 -25.09 -21.35
C LEU A 305 -8.32 -25.09 -22.55
N TRP A 306 -8.41 -26.23 -23.21
CA TRP A 306 -9.04 -26.35 -24.51
C TRP A 306 -10.39 -27.00 -24.37
N GLY A 307 -11.42 -26.26 -24.79
CA GLY A 307 -12.71 -26.85 -25.06
C GLY A 307 -12.61 -27.83 -26.24
N ALA A 308 -13.53 -28.79 -26.30
CA ALA A 308 -13.64 -29.73 -27.43
C ALA A 308 -13.92 -29.02 -28.78
N ASP A 309 -14.35 -27.77 -28.70
CA ASP A 309 -14.61 -26.83 -29.80
C ASP A 309 -13.35 -26.06 -30.28
N GLY A 310 -12.19 -26.25 -29.64
CA GLY A 310 -10.93 -25.59 -30.02
C GLY A 310 -10.76 -24.17 -29.45
N HIS A 311 -11.65 -23.75 -28.55
CA HIS A 311 -11.54 -22.48 -27.83
C HIS A 311 -10.66 -22.62 -26.60
N MET A 312 -9.81 -21.61 -26.35
CA MET A 312 -9.04 -21.56 -25.11
C MET A 312 -9.82 -20.89 -24.01
N SER A 313 -9.76 -21.47 -22.82
CA SER A 313 -10.15 -20.84 -21.58
C SER A 313 -8.93 -20.59 -20.69
N LEU A 314 -8.52 -19.33 -20.60
CA LEU A 314 -7.62 -18.80 -19.57
C LEU A 314 -8.37 -18.47 -18.28
N PHE A 315 -9.66 -18.78 -18.17
CA PHE A 315 -10.42 -18.49 -16.95
C PHE A 315 -10.00 -19.39 -15.78
N THR A 316 -9.80 -20.68 -16.02
CA THR A 316 -9.36 -21.62 -14.99
C THR A 316 -8.01 -21.26 -14.35
N PRO A 317 -6.91 -21.00 -15.10
CA PRO A 317 -5.66 -20.56 -14.48
C PRO A 317 -5.79 -19.21 -13.79
N PHE A 318 -6.70 -18.34 -14.24
CA PHE A 318 -6.98 -17.07 -13.60
C PHE A 318 -7.60 -17.28 -12.21
N ILE A 319 -8.58 -18.16 -12.07
CA ILE A 319 -9.13 -18.52 -10.75
C ILE A 319 -8.05 -19.14 -9.85
N LEU A 320 -7.19 -20.02 -10.39
CA LEU A 320 -6.07 -20.58 -9.63
C LEU A 320 -5.06 -19.49 -9.20
N THR A 321 -4.79 -18.52 -10.05
CA THR A 321 -3.92 -17.37 -9.74
C THR A 321 -4.55 -16.49 -8.66
N MET A 322 -5.84 -16.20 -8.75
CA MET A 322 -6.57 -15.49 -7.69
C MET A 322 -6.49 -16.24 -6.36
N ALA A 323 -6.74 -17.55 -6.37
CA ALA A 323 -6.67 -18.40 -5.19
C ALA A 323 -5.25 -18.40 -4.59
N SER A 324 -4.22 -18.43 -5.44
CA SER A 324 -2.82 -18.28 -5.04
C SER A 324 -2.59 -16.96 -4.31
N PHE A 325 -2.99 -15.82 -4.87
CA PHE A 325 -2.88 -14.52 -4.19
C PHE A 325 -3.63 -14.48 -2.86
N VAL A 326 -4.84 -15.06 -2.80
CA VAL A 326 -5.58 -15.16 -1.54
C VAL A 326 -4.79 -15.98 -0.51
N LEU A 327 -4.23 -17.14 -0.88
CA LEU A 327 -3.41 -17.96 0.01
C LEU A 327 -2.20 -17.19 0.57
N LEU A 328 -1.52 -16.39 -0.26
CA LEU A 328 -0.44 -15.51 0.19
C LEU A 328 -0.93 -14.51 1.26
N LEU A 329 -2.06 -13.85 1.02
CA LEU A 329 -2.64 -12.88 1.95
C LEU A 329 -3.10 -13.55 3.25
N LEU A 330 -3.65 -14.76 3.17
CA LEU A 330 -3.99 -15.58 4.33
C LEU A 330 -2.75 -15.95 5.15
N ALA A 331 -1.64 -16.30 4.49
CA ALA A 331 -0.37 -16.60 5.15
C ALA A 331 0.16 -15.37 5.92
N VAL A 332 0.09 -14.19 5.30
CA VAL A 332 0.48 -12.91 5.94
C VAL A 332 -0.41 -12.60 7.15
N GLY A 333 -1.73 -12.76 7.00
CA GLY A 333 -2.68 -12.56 8.10
C GLY A 333 -2.41 -13.48 9.29
N LEU A 334 -2.15 -14.75 8.99
CA LEU A 334 -1.84 -15.76 10.00
C LEU A 334 -0.51 -15.48 10.70
N ALA A 335 0.51 -15.04 9.96
CA ALA A 335 1.81 -14.66 10.52
C ALA A 335 1.71 -13.43 11.45
N LYS A 336 0.94 -12.41 11.07
CA LYS A 336 0.85 -11.14 11.83
C LYS A 336 -0.13 -11.17 12.99
N LYS A 337 -1.35 -11.69 12.81
CA LYS A 337 -2.42 -11.65 13.82
C LYS A 337 -2.79 -13.03 14.37
N GLY A 338 -2.22 -14.11 13.84
CA GLY A 338 -2.54 -15.48 14.27
C GLY A 338 -3.89 -16.00 13.80
N LEU A 339 -4.52 -15.33 12.82
CA LEU A 339 -5.81 -15.68 12.24
C LEU A 339 -5.68 -15.70 10.71
N TRP A 340 -6.32 -16.65 10.04
CA TRP A 340 -6.23 -16.76 8.57
C TRP A 340 -6.77 -15.50 7.88
N PHE A 341 -7.85 -14.90 8.37
CA PHE A 341 -8.37 -13.60 7.90
C PHE A 341 -7.66 -12.39 8.54
N GLY A 342 -6.52 -12.59 9.20
CA GLY A 342 -5.81 -11.55 9.96
C GLY A 342 -5.42 -10.33 9.13
N VAL A 343 -5.25 -10.49 7.81
CA VAL A 343 -4.99 -9.39 6.87
C VAL A 343 -6.17 -8.41 6.76
N LEU A 344 -7.39 -8.88 7.06
CA LEU A 344 -8.60 -8.06 7.05
C LEU A 344 -8.79 -7.29 8.36
N ILE A 345 -8.06 -7.66 9.42
CA ILE A 345 -8.19 -7.07 10.75
C ILE A 345 -7.33 -5.81 10.84
N ASP A 346 -7.94 -4.70 11.26
CA ASP A 346 -7.24 -3.43 11.50
C ASP A 346 -6.60 -3.34 12.89
N ASP A 347 -6.04 -2.18 13.21
CA ASP A 347 -5.36 -1.94 14.49
C ASP A 347 -6.32 -1.83 15.68
N ARG A 348 -7.62 -1.71 15.38
CA ARG A 348 -8.72 -1.74 16.35
C ARG A 348 -9.22 -3.15 16.64
N ASN A 349 -8.54 -4.16 16.08
CA ASN A 349 -8.91 -5.58 16.16
C ASN A 349 -10.30 -5.87 15.58
N ARG A 350 -10.72 -5.14 14.53
CA ARG A 350 -11.99 -5.39 13.82
C ARG A 350 -11.73 -5.70 12.35
N ILE A 351 -12.59 -6.51 11.75
CA ILE A 351 -12.53 -6.72 10.30
C ILE A 351 -12.89 -5.40 9.61
N SER A 352 -11.96 -4.86 8.84
CA SER A 352 -12.13 -3.63 8.07
C SER A 352 -12.75 -3.92 6.71
N MET A 353 -13.83 -3.21 6.40
CA MET A 353 -14.46 -3.26 5.07
C MET A 353 -13.49 -2.81 3.98
N ALA A 354 -12.74 -1.73 4.21
CA ALA A 354 -11.78 -1.21 3.24
C ALA A 354 -10.67 -2.24 2.95
N ARG A 355 -10.10 -2.89 3.98
CA ARG A 355 -9.10 -3.95 3.79
C ARG A 355 -9.69 -5.15 3.04
N THR A 356 -10.95 -5.50 3.31
CA THR A 356 -11.65 -6.58 2.60
C THR A 356 -11.86 -6.27 1.12
N GLN A 357 -12.31 -5.06 0.78
CA GLN A 357 -12.44 -4.61 -0.60
C GLN A 357 -11.08 -4.56 -1.30
N GLN A 358 -10.05 -4.05 -0.63
CA GLN A 358 -8.68 -4.00 -1.15
C GLN A 358 -8.15 -5.38 -1.49
N VAL A 359 -8.29 -6.36 -0.58
CA VAL A 359 -7.86 -7.75 -0.82
C VAL A 359 -8.60 -8.35 -2.01
N ALA A 360 -9.92 -8.17 -2.09
CA ALA A 360 -10.74 -8.71 -3.17
C ALA A 360 -10.37 -8.10 -4.54
N TRP A 361 -10.28 -6.77 -4.63
CA TRP A 361 -9.88 -6.07 -5.86
C TRP A 361 -8.43 -6.38 -6.26
N THR A 362 -7.52 -6.49 -5.30
CA THR A 362 -6.12 -6.85 -5.59
C THR A 362 -6.04 -8.26 -6.18
N ALA A 363 -6.67 -9.25 -5.54
CA ALA A 363 -6.68 -10.62 -6.06
C ALA A 363 -7.26 -10.68 -7.47
N LEU A 364 -8.37 -9.97 -7.73
CA LEU A 364 -9.04 -9.94 -9.02
C LEU A 364 -8.21 -9.26 -10.11
N LEU A 365 -7.77 -8.01 -9.90
CA LEU A 365 -7.11 -7.20 -10.92
C LEU A 365 -5.67 -7.66 -11.17
N ILE A 366 -4.91 -7.92 -10.10
CA ILE A 366 -3.53 -8.39 -10.24
C ILE A 366 -3.52 -9.83 -10.75
N GLY A 367 -4.48 -10.67 -10.33
CA GLY A 367 -4.64 -12.02 -10.88
C GLY A 367 -4.90 -12.03 -12.39
N ALA A 368 -5.80 -11.15 -12.86
CA ALA A 368 -6.13 -11.04 -14.28
C ALA A 368 -4.94 -10.51 -15.08
N MET A 369 -4.30 -9.45 -14.61
CA MET A 369 -3.13 -8.85 -15.24
C MET A 369 -1.95 -9.83 -15.29
N ALA A 370 -1.75 -10.65 -14.26
CA ALA A 370 -0.73 -11.69 -14.25
C ALA A 370 -0.99 -12.75 -15.32
N ILE A 371 -2.22 -13.29 -15.41
CA ILE A 371 -2.56 -14.28 -16.44
C ILE A 371 -2.46 -13.71 -17.85
N MET A 372 -3.05 -12.55 -18.10
CA MET A 372 -2.97 -11.90 -19.42
C MET A 372 -1.53 -11.58 -19.79
N GLY A 373 -0.75 -11.06 -18.86
CA GLY A 373 0.64 -10.68 -19.11
C GLY A 373 1.55 -11.88 -19.34
N TRP A 374 1.38 -12.95 -18.56
CA TRP A 374 2.07 -14.20 -18.82
C TRP A 374 1.68 -14.82 -20.15
N PHE A 375 0.40 -14.76 -20.50
CA PHE A 375 -0.08 -15.28 -21.77
C PHE A 375 0.49 -14.50 -22.97
N ASN A 376 0.53 -13.16 -22.89
CA ASN A 376 1.21 -12.32 -23.87
C ASN A 376 2.71 -12.69 -23.98
N SER A 377 3.35 -12.88 -22.83
CA SER A 377 4.77 -13.28 -22.74
C SER A 377 5.02 -14.60 -23.47
N THR A 378 4.26 -15.65 -23.14
CA THR A 378 4.53 -16.99 -23.66
C THR A 378 3.98 -17.21 -25.07
N GLY A 379 2.87 -16.57 -25.44
CA GLY A 379 2.24 -16.73 -26.75
C GLY A 379 3.07 -16.14 -27.90
N ILE A 380 3.61 -14.93 -27.72
CA ILE A 380 4.20 -14.16 -28.85
C ILE A 380 5.72 -14.25 -28.88
N SER A 381 6.39 -14.33 -27.72
CA SER A 381 7.86 -14.48 -27.64
C SER A 381 8.39 -15.70 -28.37
N LEU A 382 7.53 -16.67 -28.65
CA LEU A 382 7.87 -17.93 -29.30
C LEU A 382 7.86 -17.87 -30.82
N ILE A 383 7.28 -16.83 -31.43
CA ILE A 383 7.15 -16.74 -32.89
C ILE A 383 8.19 -15.78 -33.46
N ASP A 384 8.48 -14.68 -32.76
CA ASP A 384 9.51 -13.74 -33.15
C ASP A 384 10.20 -13.15 -31.91
N GLN A 385 11.42 -13.62 -31.61
CA GLN A 385 12.19 -13.09 -30.48
C GLN A 385 12.55 -11.60 -30.66
N SER A 386 12.62 -11.10 -31.89
CA SER A 386 12.94 -9.70 -32.15
C SER A 386 11.79 -8.76 -31.78
N ALA A 387 10.56 -9.28 -31.73
CA ALA A 387 9.35 -8.55 -31.34
C ALA A 387 9.23 -8.29 -29.83
N LEU A 388 10.00 -9.02 -29.01
CA LEU A 388 9.91 -8.92 -27.54
C LEU A 388 10.11 -7.50 -27.01
N HIS A 389 10.94 -6.69 -27.67
CA HIS A 389 11.20 -5.32 -27.26
C HIS A 389 10.07 -4.34 -27.59
N THR A 390 9.14 -4.73 -28.47
CA THR A 390 8.03 -3.88 -28.92
C THR A 390 6.68 -4.30 -28.35
N LEU A 391 6.63 -5.40 -27.60
CA LEU A 391 5.38 -5.96 -27.08
C LEU A 391 5.03 -5.38 -25.71
N ASP A 392 3.81 -4.88 -25.60
CA ASP A 392 3.20 -4.56 -24.32
C ASP A 392 2.91 -5.86 -23.57
N LEU A 393 3.83 -6.22 -22.68
CA LEU A 393 3.75 -7.46 -21.91
C LEU A 393 2.47 -7.49 -21.09
N PHE A 394 2.18 -6.40 -20.38
CA PHE A 394 1.01 -6.27 -19.54
C PHE A 394 -0.10 -5.50 -20.28
N PRO A 395 -1.36 -5.96 -20.20
CA PRO A 395 -2.46 -5.24 -20.78
C PRO A 395 -2.61 -3.86 -20.13
N TYR A 396 -2.96 -2.86 -20.93
CA TYR A 396 -3.32 -1.55 -20.43
C TYR A 396 -4.52 -1.64 -19.49
N MET A 397 -4.41 -1.01 -18.33
CA MET A 397 -5.47 -0.94 -17.34
C MET A 397 -6.07 0.47 -17.34
N VAL A 398 -7.36 0.58 -17.62
CA VAL A 398 -8.05 1.87 -17.68
C VAL A 398 -8.01 2.57 -16.31
N PRO A 399 -7.97 3.92 -16.23
CA PRO A 399 -7.84 4.65 -14.98
C PRO A 399 -8.90 4.31 -13.92
N ALA A 400 -10.12 3.93 -14.34
CA ALA A 400 -11.18 3.52 -13.41
C ALA A 400 -10.83 2.25 -12.62
N LEU A 401 -10.09 1.32 -13.22
CA LEU A 401 -9.60 0.11 -12.55
C LEU A 401 -8.42 0.43 -11.62
N TRP A 402 -7.53 1.35 -12.04
CA TRP A 402 -6.51 1.90 -11.14
C TRP A 402 -7.12 2.62 -9.96
N ALA A 403 -8.22 3.34 -10.14
CA ALA A 403 -8.96 3.96 -9.05
C ALA A 403 -9.56 2.90 -8.12
N ALA A 404 -10.15 1.83 -8.67
CA ALA A 404 -10.63 0.70 -7.86
C ALA A 404 -9.51 0.05 -7.03
N LEU A 405 -8.29 -0.04 -7.55
CA LEU A 405 -7.13 -0.53 -6.80
C LEU A 405 -6.60 0.53 -5.80
N GLY A 406 -6.40 1.77 -6.25
CA GLY A 406 -5.69 2.86 -5.59
C GLY A 406 -6.51 3.60 -4.53
N ILE A 407 -7.82 3.76 -4.71
CA ILE A 407 -8.72 4.29 -3.67
C ILE A 407 -8.70 3.34 -2.47
N ASN A 408 -8.57 2.04 -2.71
CA ASN A 408 -8.46 1.03 -1.68
C ASN A 408 -7.06 0.97 -1.03
N LEU A 409 -6.00 1.28 -1.77
CA LEU A 409 -4.60 1.22 -1.27
C LEU A 409 -4.15 2.47 -0.51
N VAL A 410 -4.37 3.66 -1.06
CA VAL A 410 -3.74 4.91 -0.56
C VAL A 410 -4.77 5.83 0.08
N ALA A 411 -5.92 6.04 -0.56
CA ALA A 411 -6.86 7.05 -0.10
C ALA A 411 -7.57 6.62 1.19
N THR A 412 -8.24 5.46 1.18
CA THR A 412 -9.23 5.15 2.24
C THR A 412 -8.61 4.88 3.62
N PRO A 413 -7.51 4.09 3.76
CA PRO A 413 -6.90 3.85 5.07
C PRO A 413 -6.25 5.12 5.64
N TYR A 414 -5.46 5.83 4.85
CA TYR A 414 -4.75 7.02 5.31
C TYR A 414 -5.69 8.21 5.59
N LEU A 415 -6.65 8.50 4.72
CA LEU A 415 -7.61 9.59 4.98
C LEU A 415 -8.45 9.28 6.21
N SER A 416 -8.80 8.01 6.44
CA SER A 416 -9.49 7.59 7.65
C SER A 416 -8.66 7.94 8.89
N ASP A 417 -7.39 7.56 8.93
CA ASP A 417 -6.55 7.79 10.11
C ASP A 417 -6.26 9.27 10.33
N VAL A 418 -6.06 10.06 9.26
CA VAL A 418 -5.90 11.53 9.34
C VAL A 418 -7.16 12.22 9.86
N ILE A 419 -8.35 11.80 9.41
CA ILE A 419 -9.61 12.36 9.90
C ILE A 419 -9.79 12.02 11.38
N LEU A 420 -9.43 10.80 11.79
CA LEU A 420 -9.55 10.35 13.18
C LEU A 420 -8.54 11.03 14.10
N SER A 421 -7.27 11.15 13.70
CA SER A 421 -6.25 11.83 14.50
C SER A 421 -6.60 13.32 14.71
N SER A 422 -7.12 13.99 13.68
CA SER A 422 -7.59 15.38 13.79
C SER A 422 -8.74 15.57 14.79
N LYS A 423 -9.56 14.53 14.99
CA LYS A 423 -10.68 14.51 15.94
C LYS A 423 -10.18 14.31 17.39
N GLU A 424 -9.17 13.46 17.59
CA GLU A 424 -8.56 13.26 18.91
C GLU A 424 -7.83 14.51 19.41
N THR A 425 -7.11 15.22 18.55
CA THR A 425 -6.43 16.47 18.92
C THR A 425 -7.42 17.50 19.43
N LYS A 426 -8.55 17.70 18.73
CA LYS A 426 -9.62 18.61 19.17
C LYS A 426 -10.23 18.25 20.52
N LYS A 427 -10.35 16.95 20.84
CA LYS A 427 -10.86 16.49 22.13
C LYS A 427 -9.88 16.80 23.27
N LYS A 428 -8.58 16.62 23.05
CA LYS A 428 -7.55 17.00 24.04
C LYS A 428 -7.51 18.51 24.27
N ASP A 429 -7.64 19.31 23.22
CA ASP A 429 -7.67 20.77 23.31
C ASP A 429 -8.92 21.27 24.05
N ALA A 430 -10.08 20.65 23.82
CA ALA A 430 -11.32 20.98 24.53
C ALA A 430 -11.26 20.60 26.02
N ALA A 431 -10.71 19.43 26.36
CA ALA A 431 -10.54 19.00 27.75
C ALA A 431 -9.51 19.85 28.53
N ALA A 432 -8.47 20.35 27.85
CA ALA A 432 -7.51 21.27 28.43
C ALA A 432 -8.11 22.66 28.68
N ALA A 433 -9.03 23.12 27.82
CA ALA A 433 -9.73 24.39 27.99
C ALA A 433 -10.69 24.40 29.19
N ASP A 434 -11.37 23.28 29.49
CA ASP A 434 -12.25 23.15 30.67
C ASP A 434 -11.48 23.10 32.01
N SER A 435 -10.16 22.88 31.97
CA SER A 435 -9.31 22.81 33.17
C SER A 435 -8.71 24.15 33.59
N GLN A 436 -8.89 25.23 32.81
CA GLN A 436 -8.47 26.58 33.21
C GLN A 436 -9.58 27.30 34.01
N PRO A 437 -9.29 27.86 35.19
CA PRO A 437 -10.27 28.60 35.99
C PRO A 437 -10.76 29.83 35.24
N ASN A 438 -12.05 29.81 34.90
CA ASN A 438 -12.88 30.84 34.26
C ASN A 438 -12.29 32.26 34.23
N PRO A 439 -11.71 32.71 33.09
CA PRO A 439 -11.64 34.14 32.81
C PRO A 439 -13.06 34.70 32.57
N PRO A 440 -13.31 35.98 32.92
CA PRO A 440 -14.65 36.57 32.88
C PRO A 440 -15.28 36.52 31.48
N ALA A 441 -16.55 36.11 31.47
CA ALA A 441 -17.36 35.78 30.30
C ALA A 441 -17.30 36.84 29.19
N THR A 442 -16.63 36.50 28.09
CA THR A 442 -16.81 37.20 26.80
C THR A 442 -17.81 36.39 25.97
N PRO A 443 -18.95 36.97 25.54
CA PRO A 443 -19.96 36.25 24.77
C PRO A 443 -19.45 36.02 23.35
N THR A 444 -18.70 34.94 23.16
CA THR A 444 -18.33 34.43 21.84
C THR A 444 -19.36 33.38 21.44
N LEU A 445 -19.88 33.48 20.22
CA LEU A 445 -20.92 32.61 19.67
C LEU A 445 -20.58 31.13 19.92
N ALA A 446 -21.42 30.46 20.71
CA ALA A 446 -21.32 29.06 21.10
C ALA A 446 -21.68 28.10 19.94
N VAL A 447 -20.93 28.18 18.83
CA VAL A 447 -21.07 27.29 17.66
C VAL A 447 -19.97 26.22 17.63
N ARG A 448 -18.95 26.27 18.51
CA ARG A 448 -17.79 25.37 18.47
C ARG A 448 -17.89 24.06 19.27
N ASN A 449 -18.92 23.85 20.10
CA ASN A 449 -19.00 22.70 21.03
C ASN A 449 -20.08 21.65 20.71
N ILE A 450 -20.60 21.57 19.48
CA ILE A 450 -21.69 20.62 19.16
C ILE A 450 -21.18 19.27 18.60
N VAL A 451 -19.86 19.06 18.49
CA VAL A 451 -19.33 17.80 17.94
C VAL A 451 -18.13 17.25 18.73
N THR A 452 -18.35 16.60 19.88
CA THR A 452 -17.41 15.68 20.57
C THR A 452 -17.35 14.29 19.91
N PRO A 453 -16.33 13.95 19.08
CA PRO A 453 -16.29 12.70 18.33
C PRO A 453 -16.69 11.45 19.14
N ALA A 454 -17.70 10.72 18.67
CA ALA A 454 -18.06 9.43 19.27
C ALA A 454 -16.84 8.50 19.29
N SER A 455 -16.56 7.89 20.45
CA SER A 455 -15.45 6.97 20.61
C SER A 455 -15.64 5.77 19.68
N ILE A 456 -14.56 5.32 19.05
CA ILE A 456 -14.59 4.19 18.13
C ILE A 456 -14.51 2.91 18.96
N ALA A 457 -15.43 1.99 18.73
CA ALA A 457 -15.43 0.71 19.40
C ALA A 457 -14.21 -0.12 18.93
N THR A 458 -13.33 -0.43 19.88
CA THR A 458 -12.18 -1.31 19.69
C THR A 458 -12.44 -2.66 20.35
N LYS A 459 -11.90 -3.74 19.77
CA LYS A 459 -11.96 -5.07 20.37
C LYS A 459 -10.69 -5.36 21.16
N ARG A 460 -10.81 -6.12 22.25
CA ARG A 460 -9.68 -6.40 23.15
C ARG A 460 -8.58 -7.21 22.47
N SER A 461 -8.96 -8.03 21.49
CA SER A 461 -8.01 -8.82 20.73
C SER A 461 -8.51 -9.14 19.33
N ALA A 462 -7.59 -9.42 18.41
CA ALA A 462 -7.92 -9.84 17.05
C ALA A 462 -8.83 -11.07 16.99
N LYS A 463 -8.85 -11.93 18.03
CA LYS A 463 -9.73 -13.10 18.12
C LYS A 463 -11.21 -12.76 18.26
N GLU A 464 -11.52 -11.55 18.72
CA GLU A 464 -12.89 -11.07 18.83
C GLU A 464 -13.39 -10.47 17.50
N ALA A 465 -12.49 -10.22 16.54
CA ALA A 465 -12.85 -9.73 15.20
C ALA A 465 -13.80 -10.74 14.52
N GLY A 466 -14.89 -10.24 13.94
CA GLY A 466 -15.93 -11.07 13.36
C GLY A 466 -16.43 -10.52 12.04
N TRP A 467 -16.95 -11.39 11.18
CA TRP A 467 -17.51 -10.99 9.88
C TRP A 467 -18.68 -10.02 9.99
N THR A 468 -19.36 -9.99 11.15
CA THR A 468 -20.38 -9.00 11.47
C THR A 468 -19.82 -7.57 11.53
N ASP A 469 -18.52 -7.38 11.79
CA ASP A 469 -17.87 -6.05 11.78
C ASP A 469 -17.98 -5.35 10.41
N LEU A 470 -18.14 -6.12 9.33
CA LEU A 470 -18.35 -5.57 7.99
C LEU A 470 -19.70 -4.86 7.85
N ILE A 471 -20.69 -5.19 8.68
CA ILE A 471 -22.05 -4.68 8.57
C ILE A 471 -22.52 -3.96 9.83
N THR A 472 -21.77 -3.98 10.93
CA THR A 472 -22.11 -3.24 12.16
C THR A 472 -21.37 -1.92 12.29
N GLY A 473 -21.90 -1.02 13.12
CA GLY A 473 -21.34 0.31 13.36
C GLY A 473 -19.91 0.31 13.90
N GLU A 474 -19.20 1.41 13.68
CA GLU A 474 -17.81 1.58 14.14
C GLU A 474 -17.68 2.29 15.50
N THR A 475 -18.72 2.99 15.93
CA THR A 475 -18.72 3.79 17.16
C THR A 475 -19.30 3.02 18.35
N GLU A 476 -18.81 3.34 19.55
CA GLU A 476 -19.37 2.85 20.82
C GLU A 476 -20.89 3.11 20.86
N GLY A 477 -21.66 2.09 21.24
CA GLY A 477 -23.14 2.14 21.25
C GLY A 477 -23.81 1.76 19.92
N THR A 478 -23.06 1.71 18.81
CA THR A 478 -23.55 1.24 17.50
C THR A 478 -22.83 0.00 16.99
N ASP A 479 -21.85 -0.50 17.73
CA ASP A 479 -20.99 -1.62 17.37
C ASP A 479 -21.74 -2.96 17.21
N GLN A 480 -22.90 -3.06 17.86
CA GLN A 480 -23.83 -4.19 17.74
C GLN A 480 -25.00 -3.90 16.78
N ALA A 481 -25.18 -2.65 16.36
CA ALA A 481 -26.25 -2.25 15.45
C ALA A 481 -25.80 -2.42 13.99
N ILE A 482 -26.70 -2.91 13.14
CA ILE A 482 -26.45 -3.01 11.70
C ILE A 482 -26.40 -1.59 11.12
N ASP A 483 -25.29 -1.25 10.50
CA ASP A 483 -25.09 -0.02 9.77
C ASP A 483 -25.51 -0.23 8.31
N ILE A 484 -26.66 0.33 7.94
CA ILE A 484 -27.23 0.22 6.60
C ILE A 484 -26.28 0.80 5.53
N SER A 485 -25.52 1.85 5.86
CA SER A 485 -24.55 2.45 4.94
C SER A 485 -23.46 1.44 4.59
N ARG A 486 -22.95 0.71 5.57
CA ARG A 486 -21.98 -0.37 5.36
C ARG A 486 -22.54 -1.49 4.49
N VAL A 487 -23.76 -1.95 4.78
CA VAL A 487 -24.41 -2.98 3.98
C VAL A 487 -24.53 -2.53 2.52
N GLN A 488 -24.94 -1.28 2.28
CA GLN A 488 -25.02 -0.71 0.94
C GLN A 488 -23.65 -0.69 0.24
N HIS A 489 -22.59 -0.25 0.91
CA HIS A 489 -21.24 -0.24 0.35
C HIS A 489 -20.72 -1.65 0.02
N LEU A 490 -20.97 -2.61 0.90
CA LEU A 490 -20.60 -4.01 0.69
C LEU A 490 -21.35 -4.59 -0.52
N VAL A 491 -22.65 -4.33 -0.66
CA VAL A 491 -23.46 -4.79 -1.78
C VAL A 491 -23.01 -4.15 -3.09
N ILE A 492 -22.77 -2.83 -3.13
CA ILE A 492 -22.30 -2.15 -4.35
C ILE A 492 -20.92 -2.68 -4.76
N SER A 493 -19.96 -2.76 -3.84
CA SER A 493 -18.63 -3.28 -4.16
C SER A 493 -18.69 -4.76 -4.59
N GLY A 494 -19.54 -5.58 -3.94
CA GLY A 494 -19.76 -6.96 -4.34
C GLY A 494 -20.31 -7.07 -5.76
N ALA A 495 -21.33 -6.27 -6.10
CA ALA A 495 -21.90 -6.24 -7.44
C ALA A 495 -20.88 -5.82 -8.51
N LEU A 496 -20.07 -4.78 -8.24
CA LEU A 496 -19.00 -4.35 -9.13
C LEU A 496 -17.92 -5.43 -9.30
N LEU A 497 -17.54 -6.11 -8.22
CA LEU A 497 -16.55 -7.18 -8.26
C LEU A 497 -17.06 -8.38 -9.08
N THR A 498 -18.31 -8.80 -8.85
CA THR A 498 -18.93 -9.91 -9.59
C THR A 498 -19.13 -9.58 -11.06
N THR A 499 -19.64 -8.40 -11.40
CA THR A 499 -19.83 -8.00 -12.80
C THR A 499 -18.49 -7.90 -13.54
N TYR A 500 -17.45 -7.38 -12.90
CA TYR A 500 -16.12 -7.35 -13.49
C TYR A 500 -15.49 -8.74 -13.61
N LEU A 501 -15.70 -9.62 -12.62
CA LEU A 501 -15.29 -11.02 -12.71
C LEU A 501 -15.97 -11.74 -13.89
N MET A 502 -17.25 -11.47 -14.16
CA MET A 502 -17.96 -12.01 -15.33
C MET A 502 -17.38 -11.47 -16.65
N ALA A 503 -17.05 -10.18 -16.72
CA ALA A 503 -16.40 -9.60 -17.90
C ALA A 503 -15.02 -10.23 -18.14
N LEU A 504 -14.26 -10.49 -17.07
CA LEU A 504 -13.00 -11.24 -17.15
C LEU A 504 -13.21 -12.69 -17.56
N ALA A 505 -14.26 -13.35 -17.06
CA ALA A 505 -14.60 -14.72 -17.42
C ALA A 505 -14.92 -14.85 -18.91
N ASP A 506 -15.65 -13.89 -19.48
CA ASP A 506 -15.93 -13.83 -20.92
C ASP A 506 -14.64 -13.59 -21.73
N ALA A 507 -13.86 -12.57 -21.37
CA ALA A 507 -12.62 -12.22 -22.06
C ALA A 507 -11.54 -13.30 -22.00
N LEU A 508 -11.45 -14.04 -20.88
CA LEU A 508 -10.47 -15.11 -20.68
C LEU A 508 -11.01 -16.47 -21.07
N GLY A 509 -12.32 -16.69 -21.03
CA GLY A 509 -12.93 -18.00 -21.23
C GLY A 509 -13.05 -18.43 -22.69
N ASN A 510 -12.96 -17.48 -23.62
CA ASN A 510 -13.22 -17.71 -25.03
C ASN A 510 -12.15 -17.09 -25.95
N VAL A 511 -10.88 -17.43 -25.74
CA VAL A 511 -9.80 -16.99 -26.62
C VAL A 511 -9.75 -17.91 -27.85
N GLY A 512 -10.39 -17.46 -28.92
CA GLY A 512 -10.47 -18.20 -30.18
C GLY A 512 -9.22 -18.07 -31.07
N GLY A 513 -9.14 -18.95 -32.06
CA GLY A 513 -8.15 -18.90 -33.15
C GLY A 513 -8.02 -17.54 -33.86
N PRO A 514 -9.11 -16.82 -34.19
CA PRO A 514 -8.99 -15.52 -34.86
C PRO A 514 -8.17 -14.50 -34.09
N SER A 515 -8.38 -14.39 -32.77
CA SER A 515 -7.68 -13.45 -31.90
C SER A 515 -6.20 -13.78 -31.80
N ILE A 516 -5.87 -15.07 -31.64
CA ILE A 516 -4.50 -15.57 -31.56
C ILE A 516 -3.78 -15.29 -32.89
N MET A 517 -4.35 -15.71 -34.02
CA MET A 517 -3.71 -15.57 -35.33
C MET A 517 -3.59 -14.11 -35.78
N SER A 518 -4.58 -13.27 -35.47
CA SER A 518 -4.52 -11.83 -35.78
C SER A 518 -3.42 -11.14 -34.96
N ALA A 519 -3.27 -11.49 -33.68
CA ALA A 519 -2.20 -10.98 -32.83
C ALA A 519 -0.81 -11.39 -33.36
N ILE A 520 -0.65 -12.66 -33.77
CA ILE A 520 0.58 -13.18 -34.35
C ILE A 520 0.91 -12.46 -35.67
N ALA A 521 -0.06 -12.34 -36.57
CA ALA A 521 0.15 -11.70 -37.88
C ALA A 521 0.44 -10.20 -37.76
N ALA A 522 -0.15 -9.54 -36.76
CA ALA A 522 0.10 -8.13 -36.47
C ALA A 522 1.36 -7.89 -35.62
N ASN A 523 2.00 -8.95 -35.11
CA ASN A 523 3.09 -8.89 -34.14
C ASN A 523 2.73 -8.05 -32.90
N LYS A 524 1.54 -8.31 -32.33
CA LYS A 524 0.96 -7.58 -31.19
C LYS A 524 0.56 -8.53 -30.08
N SER A 525 0.49 -8.00 -28.86
CA SER A 525 -0.10 -8.66 -27.69
C SER A 525 -1.54 -9.11 -27.97
N ILE A 526 -1.91 -10.30 -27.49
CA ILE A 526 -3.29 -10.82 -27.63
C ILE A 526 -4.21 -10.00 -26.72
N PHE A 527 -3.74 -9.71 -25.50
CA PHE A 527 -4.42 -8.82 -24.56
C PHE A 527 -3.67 -7.49 -24.50
N THR A 528 -4.12 -6.52 -25.27
CA THR A 528 -3.57 -5.14 -25.23
C THR A 528 -4.21 -4.30 -24.14
N GLU A 529 -5.43 -4.62 -23.72
CA GLU A 529 -6.18 -3.93 -22.68
C GLU A 529 -7.00 -4.89 -21.83
N MET A 530 -7.25 -4.51 -20.58
CA MET A 530 -8.23 -5.20 -19.73
C MET A 530 -9.66 -4.89 -20.19
N PRO A 531 -10.65 -5.78 -19.93
CA PRO A 531 -12.04 -5.50 -20.25
C PRO A 531 -12.49 -4.14 -19.73
N GLY A 532 -13.06 -3.33 -20.62
CA GLY A 532 -13.56 -2.01 -20.26
C GLY A 532 -14.73 -2.11 -19.29
N VAL A 533 -14.78 -1.21 -18.31
CA VAL A 533 -15.88 -1.12 -17.32
C VAL A 533 -17.01 -0.15 -17.73
N GLY A 534 -16.98 0.34 -18.97
CA GLY A 534 -17.82 1.45 -19.44
C GLY A 534 -17.35 2.81 -18.90
N GLN A 535 -17.59 3.89 -19.65
CA GLN A 535 -16.96 5.19 -19.38
C GLN A 535 -17.58 5.98 -18.20
N GLY A 536 -18.69 5.54 -17.59
CA GLY A 536 -19.40 6.35 -16.58
C GLY A 536 -19.97 5.58 -15.41
N THR A 537 -20.78 4.55 -15.65
CA THR A 537 -21.57 3.91 -14.59
C THR A 537 -20.71 3.23 -13.52
N PHE A 538 -19.66 2.50 -13.93
CA PHE A 538 -18.76 1.84 -12.99
C PHE A 538 -18.03 2.84 -12.09
N LEU A 539 -17.43 3.87 -12.69
CA LEU A 539 -16.71 4.90 -11.93
C LEU A 539 -17.66 5.73 -11.05
N GLY A 540 -18.88 5.99 -11.53
CA GLY A 540 -19.93 6.65 -10.74
C GLY A 540 -20.33 5.82 -9.53
N LEU A 541 -20.59 4.52 -9.69
CA LEU A 541 -20.93 3.63 -8.59
C LEU A 541 -19.77 3.46 -7.59
N LEU A 542 -18.56 3.28 -8.09
CA LEU A 542 -17.35 3.24 -7.27
C LEU A 542 -17.15 4.56 -6.51
N GLY A 543 -17.25 5.69 -7.21
CA GLY A 543 -17.13 7.02 -6.63
C GLY A 543 -18.18 7.30 -5.55
N ILE A 544 -19.45 6.97 -5.82
CA ILE A 544 -20.55 7.11 -4.84
C ILE A 544 -20.29 6.22 -3.62
N SER A 545 -19.81 4.99 -3.81
CA SER A 545 -19.53 4.09 -2.69
C SER A 545 -18.40 4.60 -1.78
N HIS A 546 -17.38 5.26 -2.33
CA HIS A 546 -16.29 5.80 -1.51
C HIS A 546 -16.61 7.19 -0.95
N ALA A 547 -17.20 8.07 -1.76
CA ALA A 547 -17.59 9.41 -1.33
C ALA A 547 -18.69 9.34 -0.25
N GLY A 548 -19.69 8.47 -0.43
CA GLY A 548 -20.75 8.25 0.56
C GLY A 548 -20.19 7.77 1.90
N TYR A 549 -19.23 6.84 1.87
CA TYR A 549 -18.54 6.37 3.08
C TYR A 549 -17.76 7.49 3.78
N LEU A 550 -16.98 8.30 3.04
CA LEU A 550 -16.21 9.40 3.61
C LEU A 550 -17.11 10.51 4.18
N ILE A 551 -18.19 10.87 3.47
CA ILE A 551 -19.18 11.86 3.93
C ILE A 551 -19.89 11.35 5.18
N PHE A 552 -20.31 10.08 5.21
CA PHE A 552 -20.92 9.47 6.39
C PHE A 552 -19.98 9.53 7.59
N LYS A 553 -18.71 9.15 7.41
CA LYS A 553 -17.69 9.19 8.47
C LYS A 553 -17.37 10.62 8.94
N ALA A 554 -17.47 11.60 8.05
CA ALA A 554 -17.36 13.01 8.39
C ALA A 554 -18.57 13.48 9.25
N ASN A 555 -19.77 12.96 8.97
CA ASN A 555 -21.05 13.48 9.48
C ASN A 555 -21.73 12.63 10.57
N SER A 556 -21.23 11.44 10.95
CA SER A 556 -21.89 10.59 11.94
C SER A 556 -22.12 11.37 13.25
N PRO A 557 -23.39 11.61 13.66
CA PRO A 557 -23.71 12.36 14.86
C PRO A 557 -23.27 11.56 16.10
N GLU A 558 -22.90 12.26 17.15
CA GLU A 558 -22.59 11.67 18.44
C GLU A 558 -23.71 10.78 18.95
N GLY A 559 -23.38 9.51 19.19
CA GLY A 559 -24.14 8.70 20.13
C GLY A 559 -24.06 9.38 21.48
N LYS A 560 -25.17 9.98 21.94
CA LYS A 560 -25.28 10.41 23.34
C LYS A 560 -24.99 9.18 24.21
N PRO A 561 -24.08 9.27 25.19
CA PRO A 561 -23.83 8.16 26.11
C PRO A 561 -25.18 7.73 26.70
N SER A 562 -25.54 6.46 26.56
CA SER A 562 -26.77 5.96 27.17
C SER A 562 -26.56 5.99 28.68
N ASP A 563 -27.27 6.89 29.36
CA ASP A 563 -27.47 6.88 30.80
C ASP A 563 -28.30 5.63 31.18
N THR A 564 -27.71 4.46 30.98
CA THR A 564 -28.20 3.20 31.50
C THR A 564 -27.29 2.84 32.64
N THR A 565 -27.49 3.52 33.77
CA THR A 565 -27.05 3.01 35.06
C THR A 565 -27.75 1.66 35.25
N PRO A 566 -27.01 0.54 35.40
CA PRO A 566 -27.64 -0.73 35.69
C PRO A 566 -28.34 -0.62 37.06
N LYS A 567 -29.66 -0.85 37.07
CA LYS A 567 -30.46 -1.00 38.30
C LYS A 567 -30.35 -2.42 38.83
#